data_AF-A0A969DTJ2-F1
#
_entry.id   AF-A0A969DTJ2-F1
#
_cell.length_a   1.000
_cell.length_b   1.000
_cell.length_c   1.000
_cell.angle_alpha   90.00
_cell.angle_beta   90.00
_cell.angle_gamma   90.00
#
_symmetry.space_group_name_H-M   'P 1'
#
loop_
_entity.id
_entity.type
_entity.pdbx_description
1 polymer ?
#
loop_
_entity_poly.entity_id
_entity_poly.type
_entity_poly.pdbx_seq_one_letter_code
_entity_poly.pdbx_strand_id
1 'polypeptide(L)'
;MLLGKLCDEIGFNSIPSKLFRPLVFSRLESPSSKLKTTDYWSKYHDIEIDFVNIYRYLDKLHDDQREVVQQISFEHTKKILGGAVQMVFYDVTTLYFEAEHEDDLRKTGFSKDGKHQHPQIVLGLL
;
A
#
# COMPACT_ATOMS: atom_id res chain seq x y z
N MET A 1 21.37 6.07 -3.44
CA MET A 1 20.13 6.79 -3.09
C MET A 1 19.68 6.38 -1.69
N LEU A 2 19.20 7.33 -0.88
CA LEU A 2 18.85 7.12 0.54
C LEU A 2 17.79 6.03 0.74
N LEU A 3 16.69 6.08 -0.01
CA LEU A 3 15.58 5.11 0.07
C LEU A 3 16.01 3.68 -0.30
N GLY A 4 16.97 3.55 -1.22
CA GLY A 4 17.59 2.28 -1.56
C GLY A 4 18.18 1.60 -0.32
N LYS A 5 19.10 2.31 0.37
CA LYS A 5 19.75 1.81 1.59
C LYS A 5 18.72 1.47 2.67
N LEU A 6 17.73 2.34 2.88
CA LEU A 6 16.67 2.10 3.86
C LEU A 6 15.87 0.83 3.56
N CYS A 7 15.50 0.59 2.29
CA CYS A 7 14.85 -0.65 1.89
C CYS A 7 15.70 -1.89 2.19
N ASP A 8 17.01 -1.81 1.98
CA ASP A 8 17.93 -2.91 2.27
C ASP A 8 18.09 -3.12 3.78
N GLU A 9 18.15 -2.04 4.57
CA GLU A 9 18.21 -2.08 6.05
C GLU A 9 16.93 -2.64 6.68
N ILE A 10 15.77 -2.39 6.06
CA ILE A 10 14.50 -3.01 6.44
C ILE A 10 14.51 -4.50 6.10
N GLY A 11 15.23 -4.91 5.04
CA GLY A 11 15.32 -6.30 4.57
C GLY A 11 14.47 -6.59 3.33
N PHE A 12 13.90 -5.57 2.69
CA PHE A 12 13.06 -5.70 1.50
C PHE A 12 13.82 -6.09 0.23
N ASN A 13 15.16 -6.11 0.26
CA ASN A 13 15.99 -6.67 -0.80
C ASN A 13 15.79 -8.19 -0.98
N SER A 14 15.19 -8.87 0.00
CA SER A 14 14.84 -10.28 -0.09
C SER A 14 13.59 -10.55 -0.93
N ILE A 15 12.80 -9.53 -1.30
CA ILE A 15 11.61 -9.68 -2.14
C ILE A 15 12.03 -9.80 -3.62
N PRO A 16 11.84 -10.96 -4.28
CA PRO A 16 12.33 -11.20 -5.63
C PRO A 16 11.39 -10.54 -6.66
N SER A 17 11.50 -9.23 -6.81
CA SER A 17 10.71 -8.46 -7.76
C SER A 17 11.44 -7.21 -8.26
N LYS A 18 11.38 -6.99 -9.57
CA LYS A 18 11.82 -5.74 -10.20
C LYS A 18 10.85 -4.58 -9.97
N LEU A 19 9.61 -4.86 -9.53
CA LEU A 19 8.55 -3.87 -9.35
C LEU A 19 8.32 -3.47 -7.89
N PHE A 20 8.69 -4.29 -6.90
CA PHE A 20 8.46 -3.99 -5.49
C PHE A 20 9.06 -2.63 -5.08
N ARG A 21 10.38 -2.49 -5.24
CA ARG A 21 11.10 -1.28 -4.80
C ARG A 21 10.66 -0.04 -5.58
N PRO A 22 10.56 -0.05 -6.92
CA PRO A 22 10.05 1.10 -7.66
C PRO A 22 8.65 1.52 -7.23
N LEU A 23 7.73 0.58 -6.98
CA LEU A 23 6.36 0.90 -6.53
C LEU A 23 6.35 1.54 -5.15
N VAL A 24 7.13 1.00 -4.21
CA VAL A 24 7.27 1.58 -2.86
C VAL A 24 7.84 3.00 -2.94
N PHE A 25 8.92 3.21 -3.69
CA PHE A 25 9.55 4.53 -3.84
C PHE A 25 8.61 5.53 -4.50
N SER A 26 7.92 5.13 -5.55
CA SER A 26 6.94 5.99 -6.24
C SER A 26 5.81 6.41 -5.32
N ARG A 27 5.37 5.53 -4.42
CA ARG A 27 4.33 5.86 -3.45
C ARG A 27 4.80 6.86 -2.39
N LEU A 28 6.09 6.82 -2.02
CA LEU A 28 6.70 7.77 -1.08
C LEU A 28 7.02 9.12 -1.74
N GLU A 29 7.49 9.11 -2.99
CA GLU A 29 7.97 10.32 -3.68
C GLU A 29 6.87 11.08 -4.43
N SER A 30 5.97 10.35 -5.11
CA SER A 30 4.94 10.92 -5.98
C SER A 30 3.66 10.06 -5.94
N PRO A 31 2.97 10.03 -4.77
CA PRO A 31 1.80 9.19 -4.58
C PRO A 31 0.71 9.51 -5.61
N SER A 32 0.40 8.53 -6.46
CA SER A 32 -0.58 8.69 -7.54
C SER A 32 -1.28 7.38 -7.90
N SER A 33 -2.10 7.38 -8.96
CA SER A 33 -2.72 6.16 -9.49
C SER A 33 -1.68 5.25 -10.16
N LYS A 34 -2.01 3.97 -10.38
CA LYS A 34 -1.09 3.00 -11.02
C LYS A 34 -0.74 3.43 -12.44
N LEU A 35 -1.74 3.92 -13.18
CA LEU A 35 -1.54 4.50 -14.52
C LEU A 35 -0.63 5.74 -14.46
N LYS A 36 -0.89 6.68 -13.54
CA LYS A 36 -0.03 7.86 -13.42
C LYS A 36 1.39 7.52 -12.95
N THR A 37 1.57 6.39 -12.26
CA THR A 37 2.88 5.86 -11.88
C THR A 37 3.68 5.42 -13.11
N THR A 38 3.05 4.79 -14.12
CA THR A 38 3.75 4.43 -15.38
C THR A 38 4.16 5.68 -16.15
N ASP A 39 3.32 6.71 -16.20
CA ASP A 39 3.68 7.99 -16.83
C ASP A 39 4.85 8.66 -16.11
N TYR A 40 4.86 8.63 -14.78
CA TYR A 40 5.94 9.15 -13.95
C TYR A 40 7.26 8.41 -14.21
N TRP A 41 7.21 7.08 -14.34
CA TRP A 41 8.37 6.25 -14.63
C TRP A 41 8.95 6.46 -16.02
N SER A 42 8.11 6.54 -17.04
CA SER A 42 8.54 6.86 -18.40
C SER A 42 9.21 8.23 -18.43
N LYS A 43 8.57 9.24 -17.83
CA LYS A 43 9.04 10.64 -17.91
C LYS A 43 10.32 10.94 -17.13
N TYR A 44 10.53 10.31 -15.96
CA TYR A 44 11.60 10.70 -15.04
C TYR A 44 12.64 9.61 -14.79
N HIS A 45 12.38 8.37 -15.19
CA HIS A 45 13.24 7.22 -14.87
C HIS A 45 13.53 6.32 -16.08
N ASP A 46 13.08 6.69 -17.29
CA ASP A 46 13.24 5.92 -18.53
C ASP A 46 12.75 4.45 -18.41
N ILE A 47 11.72 4.23 -17.56
CA ILE A 47 11.11 2.91 -17.34
C ILE A 47 9.78 2.87 -18.07
N GLU A 48 9.72 2.07 -19.14
CA GLU A 48 8.51 1.79 -19.90
C GLU A 48 7.86 0.48 -19.41
N ILE A 49 6.64 0.58 -18.90
CA ILE A 49 5.86 -0.59 -18.47
C ILE A 49 4.37 -0.34 -18.64
N ASP A 50 3.68 -1.35 -19.15
CA ASP A 50 2.22 -1.37 -19.16
C ASP A 50 1.67 -1.44 -17.72
N PHE A 51 0.75 -0.54 -17.39
CA PHE A 51 0.09 -0.49 -16.09
C PHE A 51 -0.60 -1.81 -15.72
N VAL A 52 -1.02 -2.61 -16.71
CA VAL A 52 -1.56 -3.97 -16.48
C VAL A 52 -0.54 -4.86 -15.77
N ASN A 53 0.75 -4.72 -16.05
CA ASN A 53 1.80 -5.48 -15.37
C ASN A 53 1.98 -5.05 -13.90
N ILE A 54 1.69 -3.79 -13.57
CA ILE A 54 1.62 -3.35 -12.16
C ILE A 54 0.47 -4.09 -11.47
N TYR A 55 -0.72 -4.15 -12.07
CA TYR A 55 -1.86 -4.86 -11.47
C TYR A 55 -1.57 -6.36 -11.28
N ARG A 56 -1.06 -7.05 -12.30
CA ARG A 56 -0.64 -8.46 -12.18
C ARG A 56 0.40 -8.67 -11.07
N TYR A 57 1.31 -7.72 -10.91
CA TYR A 57 2.28 -7.78 -9.84
C TYR A 57 1.66 -7.55 -8.46
N LEU A 58 0.63 -6.70 -8.35
CA LEU A 58 -0.09 -6.52 -7.08
C LEU A 58 -0.87 -7.78 -6.70
N ASP A 59 -1.44 -8.51 -7.65
CA ASP A 59 -2.06 -9.82 -7.41
C ASP A 59 -1.01 -10.81 -6.90
N LYS A 60 0.13 -10.92 -7.60
CA LYS A 60 1.28 -11.72 -7.14
C LYS A 60 1.76 -11.32 -5.75
N LEU A 61 1.85 -10.01 -5.48
CA LEU A 61 2.29 -9.50 -4.18
C LEU A 61 1.34 -9.94 -3.08
N HIS A 62 0.03 -9.90 -3.34
CA HIS A 62 -1.00 -10.33 -2.40
C HIS A 62 -0.97 -11.85 -2.17
N ASP A 63 -0.88 -12.63 -3.25
CA ASP A 63 -1.04 -14.09 -3.19
C ASP A 63 0.25 -14.80 -2.73
N ASP A 64 1.41 -14.36 -3.23
CA ASP A 64 2.68 -15.09 -3.04
C ASP A 64 3.62 -14.42 -2.04
N GLN A 65 3.57 -13.08 -1.91
CA GLN A 65 4.62 -12.31 -1.23
C GLN A 65 4.14 -11.54 0.01
N ARG A 66 2.85 -11.59 0.33
CA ARG A 66 2.25 -10.81 1.42
C ARG A 66 2.86 -11.16 2.77
N GLU A 67 2.94 -12.46 3.07
CA GLU A 67 3.43 -12.94 4.37
C GLU A 67 4.89 -12.57 4.61
N VAL A 68 5.75 -12.72 3.59
CA VAL A 68 7.16 -12.34 3.71
C VAL A 68 7.34 -10.83 3.87
N VAL A 69 6.57 -10.01 3.16
CA VAL A 69 6.60 -8.54 3.32
C VAL A 69 6.14 -8.14 4.73
N GLN A 70 5.07 -8.76 5.24
CA GLN A 70 4.59 -8.54 6.60
C GLN A 70 5.62 -8.94 7.64
N GLN A 71 6.24 -10.11 7.50
CA GLN A 71 7.24 -10.61 8.44
C GLN A 71 8.48 -9.71 8.49
N ILE A 72 8.99 -9.28 7.33
CA ILE A 72 10.11 -8.33 7.24
C ILE A 72 9.76 -7.03 7.97
N SER A 73 8.56 -6.49 7.70
CA SER A 73 8.09 -5.24 8.30
C SER A 73 7.97 -5.38 9.82
N PHE A 74 7.41 -6.50 10.30
CA PHE A 74 7.24 -6.79 11.72
C PHE A 74 8.58 -6.93 12.44
N GLU A 75 9.50 -7.75 11.91
CA GLU A 75 10.80 -7.97 12.56
C GLU A 75 11.65 -6.70 12.59
N HIS A 76 11.62 -5.90 11.51
CA HIS A 76 12.30 -4.61 11.50
C HIS A 76 11.70 -3.65 12.53
N THR A 77 10.37 -3.56 12.61
CA THR A 77 9.67 -2.73 13.59
C THR A 77 9.99 -3.17 15.03
N LYS A 78 9.93 -4.48 15.29
CA LYS A 78 10.28 -5.08 16.58
C LYS A 78 11.73 -4.76 16.98
N LYS A 79 12.67 -4.81 16.02
CA LYS A 79 14.06 -4.42 16.24
C LYS A 79 14.19 -2.94 16.62
N ILE A 80 13.50 -2.04 15.92
CA ILE A 80 13.47 -0.59 16.25
C ILE A 80 12.92 -0.36 17.67
N LEU A 81 11.90 -1.13 18.06
CA LEU A 81 11.24 -1.02 19.37
C LEU A 81 11.97 -1.74 20.52
N GLY A 82 13.22 -2.20 20.30
CA GLY A 82 14.03 -2.83 21.36
C GLY A 82 13.73 -4.32 21.58
N GLY A 83 13.18 -5.01 20.57
CA GLY A 83 12.98 -6.46 20.57
C GLY A 83 11.61 -6.94 21.02
N ALA A 84 10.71 -6.05 21.43
CA ALA A 84 9.34 -6.39 21.81
C ALA A 84 8.36 -5.28 21.40
N VAL A 85 7.19 -5.68 20.89
CA VAL A 85 6.07 -4.77 20.65
C VAL A 85 5.22 -4.73 21.92
N GLN A 86 5.28 -3.62 22.66
CA GLN A 86 4.61 -3.48 23.97
C GLN A 86 3.20 -2.90 23.85
N MET A 87 2.95 -2.08 22.83
CA MET A 87 1.68 -1.39 22.61
C MET A 87 1.39 -1.37 21.11
N VAL A 88 0.13 -1.64 20.76
CA VAL A 88 -0.38 -1.55 19.39
C VAL A 88 -1.52 -0.55 19.40
N PHE A 89 -1.35 0.55 18.66
CA PHE A 89 -2.43 1.48 18.39
C PHE A 89 -3.17 1.00 17.15
N TYR A 90 -4.48 0.78 17.27
CA TYR A 90 -5.34 0.52 16.13
C TYR A 90 -6.43 1.60 16.07
N ASP A 91 -6.81 1.98 14.86
CA ASP A 91 -7.90 2.91 14.63
C ASP A 91 -8.86 2.35 13.57
N VAL A 92 -10.10 2.81 13.63
CA VAL A 92 -11.14 2.45 12.68
C VAL A 92 -11.47 3.68 11.85
N THR A 93 -11.06 3.65 10.58
CA THR A 93 -11.27 4.74 9.62
C THR A 93 -12.42 4.40 8.68
N THR A 94 -13.28 5.36 8.39
CA THR A 94 -14.35 5.22 7.39
C THR A 94 -13.93 5.91 6.10
N LEU A 95 -13.98 5.19 4.98
CA LEU A 95 -13.84 5.74 3.63
C LEU A 95 -15.21 5.80 2.96
N TYR A 96 -15.59 6.94 2.40
CA TYR A 96 -16.76 7.04 1.51
C TYR A 96 -16.34 6.99 0.05
N PHE A 97 -17.26 6.57 -0.81
CA PHE A 97 -17.06 6.53 -2.25
C PHE A 97 -18.13 7.38 -2.93
N GLU A 98 -17.75 8.14 -3.95
CA GLU A 98 -18.68 8.80 -4.86
C GLU A 98 -19.28 7.76 -5.82
N ALA A 99 -20.01 6.81 -5.25
CA ALA A 99 -20.74 5.77 -5.96
C ALA A 99 -22.23 5.95 -5.68
N GLU A 100 -23.06 5.65 -6.69
CA GLU A 100 -24.51 5.81 -6.60
C GLU A 100 -25.18 4.64 -5.85
N HIS A 101 -24.54 3.47 -5.80
CA HIS A 101 -25.14 2.24 -5.28
C HIS A 101 -24.21 1.51 -4.30
N GLU A 102 -24.83 0.89 -3.30
CA GLU A 102 -24.18 -0.05 -2.39
C GLU A 102 -23.75 -1.34 -3.10
N ASP A 103 -22.79 -2.04 -2.51
CA ASP A 103 -22.45 -3.42 -2.87
C ASP A 103 -22.14 -4.24 -1.61
N ASP A 104 -21.58 -5.43 -1.76
CA ASP A 104 -21.27 -6.34 -0.66
C ASP A 104 -20.32 -5.72 0.38
N LEU A 105 -19.43 -4.81 -0.04
CA LEU A 105 -18.44 -4.17 0.83
C LEU A 105 -18.85 -2.74 1.24
N ARG A 106 -19.45 -1.99 0.32
CA ARG A 106 -19.79 -0.57 0.47
C ARG A 106 -21.25 -0.41 0.87
N LYS A 107 -21.51 0.09 2.08
CA LYS A 107 -22.87 0.31 2.61
C LYS A 107 -23.07 1.77 3.00
N THR A 108 -24.24 2.33 2.74
CA THR A 108 -24.60 3.65 3.25
C THR A 108 -24.80 3.58 4.76
N GLY A 109 -24.59 4.72 5.43
CA GLY A 109 -24.60 4.73 6.88
C GLY A 109 -24.12 6.04 7.47
N PHE A 110 -23.92 6.06 8.78
CA PHE A 110 -23.49 7.25 9.50
C PHE A 110 -22.16 7.78 8.96
N SER A 111 -22.17 9.02 8.50
CA SER A 111 -20.99 9.74 8.01
C SER A 111 -20.75 10.96 8.87
N LYS A 112 -19.55 11.05 9.49
CA LYS A 112 -19.12 12.22 10.26
C LYS A 112 -19.04 13.49 9.40
N ASP A 113 -18.81 13.32 8.10
CA ASP A 113 -18.70 14.39 7.11
C ASP A 113 -20.03 14.68 6.37
N GLY A 114 -21.15 14.14 6.88
CA GLY A 114 -22.49 14.37 6.32
C GLY A 114 -22.80 13.60 5.03
N LYS A 115 -21.88 12.76 4.54
CA LYS A 115 -22.00 11.96 3.31
C LYS A 115 -22.78 10.65 3.49
N HIS A 116 -23.89 10.71 4.21
CA HIS A 116 -24.69 9.54 4.59
C HIS A 116 -25.32 8.79 3.40
N GLN A 117 -25.53 9.48 2.27
CA GLN A 117 -26.06 8.90 1.03
C GLN A 117 -24.97 8.23 0.19
N HIS A 118 -23.69 8.42 0.52
CA HIS A 118 -22.59 7.79 -0.18
C HIS A 118 -22.24 6.45 0.49
N PRO A 119 -22.08 5.36 -0.30
CA PRO A 119 -21.61 4.08 0.21
C PRO A 119 -20.24 4.22 0.87
N GLN A 120 -20.07 3.58 2.02
CA GLN A 120 -18.90 3.66 2.89
C GLN A 120 -18.33 2.27 3.17
N ILE A 121 -17.02 2.22 3.43
CA ILE A 121 -16.31 1.06 3.97
C ILE A 121 -15.67 1.48 5.28
N VAL A 122 -15.81 0.63 6.29
CA VAL A 122 -15.11 0.76 7.57
C VAL A 122 -13.84 -0.09 7.51
N LEU A 123 -12.69 0.56 7.67
CA LEU A 123 -11.39 -0.08 7.70
C LEU A 123 -10.88 -0.13 9.14
N GLY A 124 -10.70 -1.34 9.67
CA GLY A 124 -9.87 -1.58 10.84
C GLY A 124 -8.49 -2.04 10.39
N LEU A 125 -7.45 -1.34 10.82
CA LEU A 125 -6.05 -1.73 10.59
C LEU A 125 -5.46 -2.18 11.92
N LEU A 126 -5.00 -3.43 11.97
CA LEU A 126 -4.30 -4.07 13.10
C LEU A 126 -2.89 -4.45 12.66
#